data_AF-A0A961R643-F1
#
_entry.id   AF-A0A961R643-F1
#
_cell.length_a   1.000
_cell.length_b   1.000
_cell.length_c   1.000
_cell.angle_alpha   90.00
_cell.angle_beta   90.00
_cell.angle_gamma   90.00
#
_symmetry.space_group_name_H-M   'P 1'
#
loop_
_entity.id
_entity.type
_entity.pdbx_description
1 polymer ?
#
loop_
_entity_poly.entity_id
_entity_poly.type
_entity_poly.pdbx_seq_one_letter_code
_entity_poly.pdbx_strand_id
1 'polypeptide(L)'
;ENLAYGYSPVSGGIVTNIARAKVLLEIEHVFQCSDIIGRVFDDKDKDGYFDDGEPGVPGVRLATPNGLLIVTDKFGRYSIACGAIPDKDIGSNFLLKLDTATLPTGYRVTSENPRVVRLTQGKLTKLNFAAANLRVIRLEVSDASFADGSERPLPATVRSLGSLLPLAEEEPSLLRIVYDSPGAGRDLVHRRLEGLQSLINGAWAAKQRRYPLSVETRIVN
;
A
#
# COMPACT_ATOMS: atom_id res chain seq x y z
N GLU A 1 39.03 13.03 -7.41
CA GLU A 1 40.16 13.46 -8.25
C GLU A 1 41.27 12.44 -8.09
N ASN A 2 41.99 12.11 -9.17
CA ASN A 2 43.15 11.23 -9.08
C ASN A 2 44.42 12.09 -9.13
N LEU A 3 45.35 11.86 -8.20
CA LEU A 3 46.58 12.63 -8.03
C LEU A 3 47.79 11.72 -8.24
N ALA A 4 48.74 12.18 -9.06
CA ALA A 4 50.02 11.51 -9.25
C ALA A 4 51.16 12.48 -8.95
N TYR A 5 52.12 12.02 -8.14
CA TYR A 5 53.35 12.74 -7.82
C TYR A 5 54.46 11.76 -7.43
N GLY A 6 55.71 12.14 -7.65
CA GLY A 6 56.87 11.40 -7.18
C GLY A 6 57.13 11.70 -5.70
N TYR A 7 57.30 10.65 -4.90
CA TYR A 7 57.62 10.74 -3.47
C TYR A 7 59.06 10.26 -3.24
N SER A 8 59.86 11.05 -2.51
CA SER A 8 61.20 10.64 -2.11
C SER A 8 61.19 10.10 -0.68
N PRO A 9 61.48 8.81 -0.48
CA PRO A 9 61.51 8.21 0.86
C PRO A 9 62.69 8.71 1.70
N VAL A 10 63.72 9.30 1.06
CA VAL A 10 64.92 9.83 1.73
C VAL A 10 64.69 11.23 2.28
N SER A 11 63.98 12.08 1.54
CA SER A 11 63.68 13.46 1.97
C SER A 11 62.30 13.62 2.61
N GLY A 12 61.46 12.59 2.56
CA GLY A 12 60.11 12.59 3.13
C GLY A 12 59.13 13.50 2.39
N GLY A 13 59.46 13.91 1.16
CA GLY A 13 58.75 14.97 0.43
C GLY A 13 58.30 14.58 -0.97
N ILE A 14 57.33 15.34 -1.47
CA ILE A 14 56.94 15.32 -2.89
C ILE A 14 58.04 16.02 -3.69
N VAL A 15 58.59 15.34 -4.69
CA VAL A 15 59.74 15.83 -5.47
C VAL A 15 59.40 16.19 -6.92
N THR A 16 58.13 16.05 -7.31
CA THR A 16 57.63 16.43 -8.64
C THR A 16 56.46 17.39 -8.53
N ASN A 17 56.05 17.96 -9.66
CA ASN A 17 54.74 18.59 -9.77
C ASN A 17 53.63 17.56 -9.49
N ILE A 18 52.49 18.03 -8.97
CA ILE A 18 51.29 17.22 -8.76
C ILE A 18 50.48 17.23 -10.06
N ALA A 19 50.42 16.10 -10.74
CA ALA A 19 49.52 15.91 -11.87
C ALA A 19 48.10 15.63 -11.35
N ARG A 20 47.10 16.27 -11.98
CA ARG A 20 45.68 16.12 -11.63
C ARG A 20 44.92 15.59 -12.82
N ALA A 21 44.10 14.57 -12.60
CA ALA A 21 43.13 14.08 -13.57
C ALA A 21 41.72 14.11 -12.97
N LYS A 22 40.76 14.63 -13.75
CA LYS A 22 39.33 14.51 -13.46
C LYS A 22 38.81 13.26 -14.17
N VAL A 23 38.22 12.36 -13.40
CA VAL A 23 37.51 11.19 -13.93
C VAL A 23 36.02 11.52 -13.92
N LEU A 24 35.39 11.48 -15.08
CA LEU A 24 33.94 11.51 -15.19
C LEU A 24 33.45 10.07 -15.20
N LEU A 25 32.67 9.69 -14.19
CA LEU A 25 31.95 8.43 -14.21
C LEU A 25 30.58 8.71 -14.81
N GLU A 26 30.36 8.27 -16.04
CA GLU A 26 29.03 8.35 -16.65
C GLU A 26 28.09 7.30 -16.05
N ILE A 27 26.80 7.58 -16.11
CA ILE A 27 25.79 6.67 -15.61
C ILE A 27 25.68 5.50 -16.58
N GLU A 28 26.16 4.33 -16.15
CA GLU A 28 26.05 3.09 -16.92
C GLU A 28 24.69 2.43 -16.62
N HIS A 29 23.78 2.49 -17.59
CA HIS A 29 22.38 2.08 -17.41
C HIS A 29 22.23 0.63 -16.93
N VAL A 30 23.13 -0.27 -17.33
CA VAL A 30 23.07 -1.71 -16.98
C VAL A 30 23.42 -1.96 -15.50
N PHE A 31 24.35 -1.20 -14.94
CA PHE A 31 24.81 -1.40 -13.56
C PHE A 31 24.21 -0.41 -12.56
N GLN A 32 23.67 0.71 -13.05
CA GLN A 32 23.23 1.80 -12.20
C GLN A 32 21.70 1.91 -12.06
N CYS A 33 20.95 1.47 -13.06
CA CYS A 33 19.50 1.41 -12.94
C CYS A 33 19.05 0.25 -12.05
N SER A 34 17.98 0.45 -11.29
CA SER A 34 17.29 -0.63 -10.58
C SER A 34 16.04 -1.01 -11.36
N ASP A 35 15.91 -2.31 -11.66
CA ASP A 35 14.73 -2.89 -12.28
C ASP A 35 13.73 -3.30 -11.20
N ILE A 36 12.45 -3.14 -11.52
CA ILE A 36 11.35 -3.56 -10.65
C ILE A 36 10.54 -4.61 -11.38
N ILE A 37 10.32 -5.73 -10.70
CA ILE A 37 9.40 -6.76 -11.16
C ILE A 37 8.33 -6.99 -10.11
N GLY A 38 7.18 -7.45 -10.56
CA GLY A 38 6.09 -7.68 -9.64
C GLY A 38 4.95 -8.43 -10.26
N ARG A 39 3.97 -8.69 -9.40
CA ARG A 39 2.67 -9.16 -9.83
C ARG A 39 1.56 -8.62 -8.93
N VAL A 40 0.38 -8.51 -9.52
CA VAL A 40 -0.89 -8.45 -8.80
C VAL A 40 -1.45 -9.88 -8.80
N PHE A 41 -1.83 -10.38 -7.63
CA PHE A 41 -2.31 -11.75 -7.47
C PHE A 41 -3.59 -11.80 -6.65
N ASP A 42 -4.36 -12.86 -6.87
CA ASP A 42 -5.58 -13.20 -6.16
C ASP A 42 -5.19 -13.86 -4.84
N ASP A 43 -5.21 -13.05 -3.79
CA ASP A 43 -4.83 -13.39 -2.43
C ASP A 43 -5.92 -14.23 -1.78
N LYS A 44 -5.78 -15.55 -1.87
CA LYS A 44 -6.86 -16.51 -1.59
C LYS A 44 -7.07 -16.71 -0.10
N ASP A 45 -5.97 -16.73 0.65
CA ASP A 45 -6.00 -16.86 2.11
C ASP A 45 -5.99 -15.50 2.83
N LYS A 46 -5.78 -14.42 2.07
CA LYS A 46 -5.97 -13.01 2.46
C LYS A 46 -4.91 -12.56 3.47
N ASP A 47 -3.69 -13.08 3.32
CA ASP A 47 -2.55 -12.80 4.20
C ASP A 47 -1.65 -11.64 3.67
N GLY A 48 -1.85 -11.24 2.42
CA GLY A 48 -1.13 -10.16 1.75
C GLY A 48 0.24 -10.55 1.14
N TYR A 49 0.64 -11.80 1.28
CA TYR A 49 1.85 -12.39 0.71
C TYR A 49 1.49 -13.30 -0.47
N PHE A 50 2.46 -13.50 -1.37
CA PHE A 50 2.23 -14.32 -2.54
C PHE A 50 2.62 -15.76 -2.22
N ASP A 51 1.67 -16.67 -2.38
CA ASP A 51 1.85 -18.10 -2.19
C ASP A 51 1.69 -18.92 -3.48
N ASP A 52 2.27 -20.12 -3.44
CA ASP A 52 2.15 -21.07 -4.54
C ASP A 52 0.69 -21.51 -4.72
N GLY A 53 0.15 -21.29 -5.92
CA GLY A 53 -1.25 -21.60 -6.27
C GLY A 53 -2.18 -20.38 -6.33
N GLU A 54 -1.67 -19.19 -5.99
CA GLU A 54 -2.39 -17.94 -6.16
C GLU A 54 -2.30 -17.43 -7.61
N PRO A 55 -3.44 -17.30 -8.31
CA PRO A 55 -3.44 -16.85 -9.69
C PRO A 55 -3.14 -15.35 -9.76
N GLY A 56 -2.61 -14.90 -10.90
CA GLY A 56 -2.43 -13.47 -11.14
C GLY A 56 -3.73 -12.77 -11.54
N VAL A 57 -3.83 -11.48 -11.21
CA VAL A 57 -4.96 -10.63 -11.61
C VAL A 57 -4.56 -9.78 -12.82
N PRO A 58 -5.11 -10.06 -14.02
CA PRO A 58 -4.74 -9.39 -15.25
C PRO A 58 -5.41 -8.02 -15.42
N GLY A 59 -4.83 -7.16 -16.27
CA GLY A 59 -5.44 -5.88 -16.66
C GLY A 59 -5.47 -4.81 -15.57
N VAL A 60 -4.77 -5.01 -14.46
CA VAL A 60 -4.74 -4.08 -13.33
C VAL A 60 -3.71 -2.99 -13.61
N ARG A 61 -4.11 -1.74 -13.41
CA ARG A 61 -3.26 -0.57 -13.60
C ARG A 61 -2.48 -0.25 -12.33
N LEU A 62 -1.20 0.04 -12.51
CA LEU A 62 -0.27 0.52 -11.51
C LEU A 62 0.22 1.90 -11.94
N ALA A 63 0.47 2.79 -10.98
CA ALA A 63 0.90 4.15 -11.24
C ALA A 63 2.02 4.57 -10.30
N THR A 64 3.02 5.23 -10.86
CA THR A 64 4.06 5.93 -10.09
C THR A 64 3.69 7.42 -9.92
N PRO A 65 4.27 8.12 -8.94
CA PRO A 65 4.05 9.57 -8.76
C PRO A 65 4.42 10.42 -9.98
N ASN A 66 5.39 10.00 -10.79
CA ASN A 66 5.82 10.71 -11.99
C ASN A 66 4.95 10.43 -13.23
N GLY A 67 3.82 9.72 -13.07
CA GLY A 67 2.83 9.53 -14.14
C GLY A 67 3.08 8.33 -15.04
N LEU A 68 4.05 7.46 -14.74
CA LEU A 68 4.19 6.18 -15.45
C LEU A 68 3.01 5.28 -15.07
N LEU A 69 2.31 4.77 -16.10
CA LEU A 69 1.23 3.82 -15.95
C LEU A 69 1.66 2.46 -16.50
N ILE A 70 1.43 1.42 -15.71
CA ILE A 70 1.76 0.03 -16.06
C ILE A 70 0.48 -0.79 -15.96
N VAL A 71 0.26 -1.74 -16.86
CA VAL A 71 -0.89 -2.65 -16.82
C VAL A 71 -0.38 -4.08 -16.73
N THR A 72 -0.96 -4.88 -15.82
CA THR A 72 -0.54 -6.27 -15.63
C THR A 72 -0.91 -7.15 -16.83
N ASP A 73 -0.02 -8.11 -17.12
CA ASP A 73 -0.24 -9.11 -18.17
C ASP A 73 -1.34 -10.13 -17.79
N LYS A 74 -1.60 -11.09 -18.67
CA LYS A 74 -2.60 -12.17 -18.45
C LYS A 74 -2.35 -13.04 -17.21
N PHE A 75 -1.15 -12.99 -16.63
CA PHE A 75 -0.76 -13.70 -15.42
C PHE A 75 -0.55 -12.75 -14.22
N GLY A 76 -1.06 -11.52 -14.33
CA GLY A 76 -0.95 -10.49 -13.31
C GLY A 76 0.44 -9.90 -13.15
N ARG A 77 1.40 -10.22 -14.02
CA ARG A 77 2.80 -9.79 -13.88
C ARG A 77 3.05 -8.44 -14.52
N TYR A 78 4.06 -7.75 -14.05
CA TYR A 78 4.55 -6.51 -14.64
C TYR A 78 6.07 -6.36 -14.41
N SER A 79 6.68 -5.49 -15.20
CA SER A 79 8.05 -5.05 -15.01
C SER A 79 8.19 -3.56 -15.33
N ILE A 80 9.11 -2.91 -14.63
CA ILE A 80 9.54 -1.53 -14.89
C ILE A 80 11.05 -1.61 -15.07
N ALA A 81 11.48 -1.55 -16.32
CA ALA A 81 12.89 -1.48 -16.67
C ALA A 81 13.43 -0.09 -16.32
N CYS A 82 14.59 -0.05 -15.66
CA CYS A 82 15.17 1.18 -15.10
C CYS A 82 14.13 2.06 -14.40
N GLY A 83 13.49 1.53 -13.35
CA GLY A 83 12.47 2.25 -12.60
C GLY A 83 13.01 3.53 -11.94
N ALA A 84 14.25 3.50 -11.48
CA ALA A 84 15.02 4.67 -11.08
C ALA A 84 16.53 4.36 -11.04
N ILE A 85 17.34 5.42 -11.02
CA ILE A 85 18.74 5.37 -10.62
C ILE A 85 18.81 5.80 -9.15
N PRO A 86 19.00 4.87 -8.21
CA PRO A 86 19.02 5.19 -6.78
C PRO A 86 20.28 5.95 -6.38
N ASP A 87 20.26 6.63 -5.24
CA ASP A 87 21.48 7.16 -4.63
C ASP A 87 22.50 6.03 -4.41
N LYS A 88 23.77 6.26 -4.75
CA LYS A 88 24.83 5.26 -4.74
C LYS A 88 25.19 4.76 -3.33
N ASP A 89 25.03 5.59 -2.31
CA ASP A 89 25.49 5.30 -0.95
C ASP A 89 24.36 4.73 -0.11
N ILE A 90 23.17 5.32 -0.21
CA ILE A 90 22.05 4.96 0.67
C ILE A 90 20.89 4.29 -0.08
N GLY A 91 20.85 4.34 -1.41
CA GLY A 91 19.69 3.95 -2.23
C GLY A 91 18.62 5.05 -2.32
N SER A 92 17.46 4.74 -2.90
CA SER A 92 16.34 5.68 -3.06
C SER A 92 15.01 5.00 -2.79
N ASN A 93 14.03 5.76 -2.30
CA ASN A 93 12.67 5.25 -2.14
C ASN A 93 11.95 5.29 -3.48
N PHE A 94 11.24 4.21 -3.80
CA PHE A 94 10.39 4.10 -4.97
C PHE A 94 8.97 3.80 -4.53
N LEU A 95 8.02 4.61 -5.01
CA LEU A 95 6.60 4.45 -4.69
C LEU A 95 5.86 3.91 -5.91
N LEU A 96 5.06 2.88 -5.69
CA LEU A 96 4.14 2.33 -6.67
C LEU A 96 2.76 2.20 -6.05
N LYS A 97 1.73 2.60 -6.77
CA LYS A 97 0.34 2.51 -6.34
C LYS A 97 -0.44 1.62 -7.28
N LEU A 98 -1.25 0.73 -6.72
CA LEU A 98 -2.27 0.00 -7.45
C LEU A 98 -3.53 0.86 -7.59
N ASP A 99 -4.03 0.98 -8.82
CA ASP A 99 -5.28 1.64 -9.11
C ASP A 99 -6.46 0.70 -8.87
N THR A 100 -7.12 0.91 -7.74
CA THR A 100 -8.23 0.06 -7.28
C THR A 100 -9.45 0.10 -8.19
N ALA A 101 -9.59 1.13 -9.04
CA ALA A 101 -10.70 1.22 -10.00
C ALA A 101 -10.57 0.24 -11.17
N THR A 102 -9.36 -0.30 -11.39
CA THR A 102 -9.09 -1.28 -12.46
C THR A 102 -9.14 -2.73 -11.99
N LEU A 103 -9.38 -2.96 -10.71
CA LEU A 103 -9.57 -4.31 -10.18
C LEU A 103 -10.88 -4.91 -10.70
N PRO A 104 -10.94 -6.25 -10.86
CA PRO A 104 -12.20 -6.94 -11.14
C PRO A 104 -13.27 -6.61 -10.09
N THR A 105 -14.54 -6.72 -10.48
CA THR A 105 -15.65 -6.44 -9.56
C THR A 105 -15.57 -7.32 -8.31
N GLY A 106 -15.77 -6.71 -7.14
CA GLY A 106 -15.70 -7.39 -5.83
C GLY A 106 -14.30 -7.40 -5.21
N TYR A 107 -13.24 -7.22 -6.01
CA TYR A 107 -11.87 -7.23 -5.49
C TYR A 107 -11.55 -5.98 -4.67
N ARG A 108 -10.71 -6.17 -3.66
CA ARG A 108 -10.10 -5.13 -2.83
C ARG A 108 -8.63 -5.46 -2.63
N VAL A 109 -7.82 -4.43 -2.47
CA VAL A 109 -6.40 -4.62 -2.17
C VAL A 109 -6.28 -5.06 -0.71
N THR A 110 -5.55 -6.14 -0.48
CA THR A 110 -5.26 -6.70 0.85
C THR A 110 -3.85 -6.40 1.31
N SER A 111 -2.92 -6.12 0.38
CA SER A 111 -1.60 -5.59 0.70
C SER A 111 -1.61 -4.08 0.96
N GLU A 112 -0.50 -3.53 1.43
CA GLU A 112 -0.27 -2.08 1.46
C GLU A 112 -0.51 -1.43 0.08
N ASN A 113 -1.15 -0.27 0.06
CA ASN A 113 -1.33 0.53 -1.16
C ASN A 113 -1.52 2.02 -0.81
N PRO A 114 -0.63 2.93 -1.22
CA PRO A 114 0.56 2.70 -2.06
C PRO A 114 1.67 1.93 -1.32
N ARG A 115 2.57 1.30 -2.08
CA ARG A 115 3.78 0.65 -1.54
C ARG A 115 5.00 1.50 -1.79
N VAL A 116 5.90 1.53 -0.80
CA VAL A 116 7.20 2.17 -0.89
C VAL A 116 8.27 1.12 -0.64
N VAL A 117 9.24 1.02 -1.55
CA VAL A 117 10.39 0.12 -1.42
C VAL A 117 11.69 0.90 -1.57
N ARG A 118 12.75 0.41 -0.92
CA ARG A 118 14.10 0.96 -1.10
C ARG A 118 14.75 0.27 -2.30
N LEU A 119 15.11 1.06 -3.31
CA LEU A 119 15.91 0.60 -4.44
C LEU A 119 17.40 0.75 -4.15
N THR A 120 18.17 -0.22 -4.60
CA THR A 120 19.64 -0.22 -4.57
C THR A 120 20.15 -0.28 -6.00
N GLN A 121 21.24 0.44 -6.27
CA GLN A 121 21.85 0.54 -7.59
C GLN A 121 22.14 -0.85 -8.19
N GLY A 122 21.70 -1.07 -9.44
CA GLY A 122 21.91 -2.33 -10.18
C GLY A 122 21.13 -3.55 -9.64
N LYS A 123 20.32 -3.38 -8.59
CA LYS A 123 19.59 -4.49 -7.97
C LYS A 123 18.19 -4.62 -8.53
N LEU A 124 17.78 -5.86 -8.78
CA LEU A 124 16.39 -6.21 -9.05
C LEU A 124 15.56 -6.15 -7.76
N THR A 125 14.45 -5.42 -7.79
CA THR A 125 13.52 -5.30 -6.66
C THR A 125 12.19 -5.95 -7.00
N LYS A 126 11.72 -6.85 -6.12
CA LYS A 126 10.38 -7.43 -6.23
C LYS A 126 9.39 -6.57 -5.44
N LEU A 127 8.29 -6.19 -6.07
CA LEU A 127 7.20 -5.44 -5.45
C LEU A 127 5.89 -6.10 -5.91
N ASN A 128 5.17 -6.75 -5.02
CA ASN A 128 3.90 -7.40 -5.36
C ASN A 128 2.72 -6.64 -4.74
N PHE A 129 1.52 -6.85 -5.29
CA PHE A 129 0.27 -6.40 -4.70
C PHE A 129 -0.69 -7.58 -4.56
N ALA A 130 -1.30 -7.67 -3.39
CA ALA A 130 -2.29 -8.68 -3.07
C ALA A 130 -3.68 -8.07 -3.24
N ALA A 131 -4.58 -8.78 -3.91
CA ALA A 131 -5.97 -8.38 -4.02
C ALA A 131 -6.87 -9.60 -3.85
N ALA A 132 -7.96 -9.45 -3.09
CA ALA A 132 -8.89 -10.53 -2.83
C ALA A 132 -10.32 -10.09 -3.08
N ASN A 133 -11.18 -11.02 -3.48
CA ASN A 133 -12.63 -10.80 -3.45
C ASN A 133 -13.11 -10.93 -2.00
N LEU A 134 -13.42 -9.81 -1.35
CA LEU A 134 -13.83 -9.80 0.05
C LEU A 134 -15.35 -9.95 0.17
N ARG A 135 -15.78 -10.83 1.07
CA ARG A 135 -17.17 -10.90 1.51
C ARG A 135 -17.57 -9.55 2.12
N VAL A 136 -18.70 -9.00 1.70
CA VAL A 136 -19.22 -7.74 2.25
C VAL A 136 -20.24 -8.02 3.34
N ILE A 137 -19.94 -7.60 4.57
CA ILE A 137 -20.89 -7.61 5.69
C ILE A 137 -21.51 -6.22 5.75
N ARG A 138 -22.81 -6.11 5.52
CA ARG A 138 -23.52 -4.83 5.57
C ARG A 138 -24.09 -4.60 6.96
N LEU A 139 -23.83 -3.42 7.51
CA LEU A 139 -24.51 -2.87 8.68
C LEU A 139 -25.34 -1.68 8.23
N GLU A 140 -26.65 -1.76 8.42
CA GLU A 140 -27.56 -0.64 8.14
C GLU A 140 -27.83 0.12 9.45
N VAL A 141 -27.60 1.42 9.42
CA VAL A 141 -27.87 2.34 10.54
C VAL A 141 -28.64 3.53 10.03
N SER A 142 -29.40 4.15 10.93
CA SER A 142 -30.18 5.36 10.65
C SER A 142 -30.16 6.27 11.86
N ASP A 143 -30.89 7.38 11.81
CA ASP A 143 -31.05 8.29 12.94
C ASP A 143 -31.56 7.58 14.20
N ALA A 144 -32.45 6.59 14.05
CA ALA A 144 -32.99 5.79 15.14
C ALA A 144 -31.95 4.86 15.81
N SER A 145 -30.75 4.73 15.24
CA SER A 145 -29.65 3.95 15.84
C SER A 145 -28.86 4.75 16.90
N PHE A 146 -29.17 6.02 17.09
CA PHE A 146 -28.45 6.94 17.97
C PHE A 146 -29.40 7.60 18.98
N ALA A 147 -28.85 8.09 20.08
CA ALA A 147 -29.58 8.99 20.96
C ALA A 147 -29.90 10.30 20.21
N ASP A 148 -31.04 10.90 20.52
CA ASP A 148 -31.56 12.05 19.79
C ASP A 148 -30.55 13.23 19.80
N GLY A 149 -30.33 13.82 18.62
CA GLY A 149 -29.34 14.87 18.39
C GLY A 149 -27.88 14.52 18.74
N SER A 150 -27.59 13.27 19.10
CA SER A 150 -26.30 12.85 19.66
C SER A 150 -25.53 11.91 18.73
N GLU A 151 -24.21 11.83 18.94
CA GLU A 151 -23.30 10.87 18.31
C GLU A 151 -23.31 9.50 19.00
N ARG A 152 -23.96 9.39 20.17
CA ARG A 152 -23.95 8.18 20.98
C ARG A 152 -24.85 7.10 20.37
N PRO A 153 -24.31 5.93 19.96
CA PRO A 153 -25.14 4.83 19.48
C PRO A 153 -25.96 4.22 20.62
N LEU A 154 -27.16 3.75 20.28
CA LEU A 154 -28.03 3.07 21.24
C LEU A 154 -27.46 1.70 21.64
N PRO A 155 -27.78 1.20 22.84
CA PRO A 155 -27.33 -0.13 23.29
C PRO A 155 -27.70 -1.26 22.34
N ALA A 156 -28.84 -1.16 21.63
CA ALA A 156 -29.23 -2.13 20.61
C ALA A 156 -28.24 -2.18 19.44
N THR A 157 -27.86 -1.02 18.91
CA THR A 157 -26.87 -0.89 17.83
C THR A 157 -25.51 -1.44 18.25
N VAL A 158 -25.08 -1.17 19.48
CA VAL A 158 -23.83 -1.73 20.03
C VAL A 158 -23.89 -3.25 20.13
N ARG A 159 -25.03 -3.84 20.53
CA ARG A 159 -25.20 -5.30 20.55
C ARG A 159 -25.15 -5.89 19.13
N SER A 160 -25.81 -5.26 18.16
CA SER A 160 -25.75 -5.69 16.75
C SER A 160 -24.32 -5.68 16.22
N LEU A 161 -23.55 -4.62 16.48
CA LEU A 161 -22.12 -4.58 16.16
C LEU A 161 -21.36 -5.76 16.79
N GLY A 162 -21.59 -6.02 18.08
CA GLY A 162 -20.97 -7.14 18.79
C GLY A 162 -21.26 -8.51 18.17
N SER A 163 -22.43 -8.69 17.56
CA SER A 163 -22.80 -9.93 16.86
C SER A 163 -22.20 -10.05 15.44
N LEU A 164 -21.82 -8.94 14.82
CA LEU A 164 -21.23 -8.93 13.47
C LEU A 164 -19.72 -9.20 13.49
N LEU A 165 -19.01 -8.75 14.52
CA LEU A 165 -17.54 -8.90 14.59
C LEU A 165 -17.08 -10.37 14.55
N PRO A 166 -17.73 -11.34 15.22
CA PRO A 166 -17.36 -12.75 15.09
C PRO A 166 -17.47 -13.28 13.65
N LEU A 167 -18.50 -12.86 12.91
CA LEU A 167 -18.66 -13.24 11.50
C LEU A 167 -17.52 -12.70 10.63
N ALA A 168 -17.06 -11.49 10.94
CA ALA A 168 -15.92 -10.88 10.26
C ALA A 168 -14.58 -11.49 10.68
N GLU A 169 -14.53 -12.31 11.73
CA GLU A 169 -13.33 -12.98 12.28
C GLU A 169 -13.13 -14.38 11.69
N GLU A 170 -14.22 -15.08 11.41
CA GLU A 170 -14.23 -16.38 10.70
C GLU A 170 -13.58 -16.27 9.33
N GLU A 171 -13.96 -15.25 8.56
CA GLU A 171 -13.47 -15.03 7.21
C GLU A 171 -13.18 -13.53 6.98
N PRO A 172 -12.00 -13.17 6.45
CA PRO A 172 -11.68 -11.78 6.16
C PRO A 172 -12.72 -11.16 5.22
N SER A 173 -13.34 -10.09 5.71
CA SER A 173 -14.53 -9.47 5.16
C SER A 173 -14.40 -7.94 5.18
N LEU A 174 -15.11 -7.29 4.25
CA LEU A 174 -15.30 -5.85 4.24
C LEU A 174 -16.58 -5.50 5.01
N LEU A 175 -16.45 -4.77 6.12
CA LEU A 175 -17.60 -4.24 6.84
C LEU A 175 -18.06 -2.93 6.19
N ARG A 176 -19.25 -2.92 5.60
CA ARG A 176 -19.85 -1.73 5.00
C ARG A 176 -20.95 -1.18 5.89
N ILE A 177 -20.74 0.01 6.42
CA ILE A 177 -21.74 0.76 7.18
C ILE A 177 -22.54 1.61 6.20
N VAL A 178 -23.82 1.31 6.04
CA VAL A 178 -24.76 2.08 5.24
C VAL A 178 -25.60 2.91 6.19
N TYR A 179 -25.49 4.23 6.06
CA TYR A 179 -26.30 5.18 6.82
C TYR A 179 -27.47 5.65 5.97
N ASP A 180 -28.67 5.33 6.40
CA ASP A 180 -29.92 5.85 5.83
C ASP A 180 -30.30 7.14 6.58
N SER A 181 -30.19 8.29 5.89
CA SER A 181 -30.52 9.60 6.46
C SER A 181 -31.42 10.42 5.55
N PRO A 182 -32.74 10.21 5.61
CA PRO A 182 -33.68 11.06 4.88
C PRO A 182 -33.80 12.48 5.47
N GLY A 183 -33.25 12.77 6.65
CA GLY A 183 -33.53 14.03 7.37
C GLY A 183 -32.50 14.58 8.35
N ALA A 184 -31.32 13.98 8.57
CA ALA A 184 -30.32 14.53 9.49
C ALA A 184 -29.30 15.44 8.79
N GLY A 185 -28.76 16.40 9.56
CA GLY A 185 -27.68 17.27 9.08
C GLY A 185 -26.43 16.44 8.74
N ARG A 186 -25.87 16.66 7.55
CA ARG A 186 -24.71 15.91 7.03
C ARG A 186 -23.56 15.84 8.04
N ASP A 187 -23.29 16.93 8.76
CA ASP A 187 -22.21 16.98 9.74
C ASP A 187 -22.43 16.02 10.91
N LEU A 188 -23.67 15.89 11.39
CA LEU A 188 -24.01 14.94 12.47
C LEU A 188 -23.87 13.49 11.98
N VAL A 189 -24.29 13.20 10.74
CA VAL A 189 -24.13 11.88 10.11
C VAL A 189 -22.65 11.50 10.00
N HIS A 190 -21.79 12.42 9.55
CA HIS A 190 -20.35 12.18 9.47
C HIS A 190 -19.74 11.87 10.83
N ARG A 191 -20.02 12.67 11.86
CA ARG A 191 -19.49 12.42 13.23
C ARG A 191 -19.99 11.10 13.81
N ARG A 192 -21.26 10.75 13.57
CA ARG A 192 -21.82 9.44 13.96
C ARG A 192 -21.09 8.28 13.28
N LEU A 193 -20.82 8.39 11.98
CA LEU A 193 -20.07 7.38 11.23
C LEU A 193 -18.63 7.26 11.71
N GLU A 194 -17.95 8.36 11.98
CA GLU A 194 -16.60 8.38 12.56
C GLU A 194 -16.59 7.70 13.95
N GLY A 195 -17.57 8.03 14.80
CA GLY A 195 -17.74 7.39 16.11
C GLY A 195 -17.97 5.88 16.01
N LEU A 196 -18.83 5.43 15.10
CA LEU A 196 -19.04 4.00 14.83
C LEU A 196 -17.76 3.31 14.34
N GLN A 197 -17.05 3.93 13.40
CA GLN A 197 -15.80 3.39 12.87
C GLN A 197 -14.74 3.27 13.98
N SER A 198 -14.62 4.28 14.85
CA SER A 198 -13.74 4.23 16.01
C SER A 198 -14.12 3.12 17.00
N LEU A 199 -15.42 2.92 17.27
CA LEU A 199 -15.89 1.84 18.14
C LEU A 199 -15.57 0.46 17.57
N ILE A 200 -15.80 0.27 16.27
CA ILE A 200 -15.48 -0.98 15.56
C ILE A 200 -13.98 -1.24 15.59
N ASN A 201 -13.17 -0.25 15.23
CA ASN A 201 -11.71 -0.38 15.21
C ASN A 201 -11.15 -0.67 16.61
N GLY A 202 -11.68 -0.01 17.64
CA GLY A 202 -11.32 -0.27 19.04
C GLY A 202 -11.68 -1.69 19.48
N ALA A 203 -12.90 -2.15 19.17
CA ALA A 203 -13.32 -3.53 19.44
C ALA A 203 -12.53 -4.58 18.63
N TRP A 204 -12.08 -4.20 17.42
CA TRP A 204 -11.23 -5.05 16.59
C TRP A 204 -9.80 -5.16 17.14
N ALA A 205 -9.22 -4.04 17.56
CA ALA A 205 -7.86 -3.99 18.10
C ALA A 205 -7.73 -4.62 19.51
N ALA A 206 -8.83 -4.75 20.24
CA ALA A 206 -8.84 -5.34 21.59
C ALA A 206 -8.45 -6.83 21.65
N LYS A 207 -8.43 -7.53 20.50
CA LYS A 207 -7.94 -8.91 20.37
C LYS A 207 -6.82 -8.96 19.35
N GLN A 208 -5.81 -9.80 19.59
CA GLN A 208 -4.81 -10.10 18.59
C GLN A 208 -5.45 -10.97 17.50
N ARG A 209 -5.62 -10.39 16.31
CA ARG A 209 -6.28 -11.03 15.17
C ARG A 209 -5.31 -11.16 14.00
N ARG A 210 -5.61 -12.09 13.10
CA ARG A 210 -4.76 -12.45 11.95
C ARG A 210 -4.64 -11.32 10.91
N TYR A 211 -5.63 -10.44 10.82
CA TYR A 211 -5.72 -9.39 9.81
C TYR A 211 -6.43 -8.14 10.34
N PRO A 212 -6.19 -6.96 9.73
CA PRO A 212 -6.97 -5.74 10.00
C PRO A 212 -8.38 -5.84 9.41
N LEU A 213 -9.37 -5.27 10.10
CA LEU A 213 -10.74 -5.16 9.57
C LEU A 213 -10.83 -3.98 8.60
N SER A 214 -11.28 -4.24 7.37
CA SER A 214 -11.59 -3.19 6.40
C SER A 214 -12.99 -2.65 6.66
N VAL A 215 -13.11 -1.33 6.87
CA VAL A 215 -14.39 -0.66 7.11
C VAL A 215 -14.63 0.42 6.05
N GLU A 216 -15.75 0.34 5.35
CA GLU A 216 -16.22 1.36 4.39
C GLU A 216 -17.54 1.97 4.89
N THR A 217 -17.73 3.27 4.69
CA THR A 217 -19.01 3.95 5.00
C THR A 217 -19.69 4.43 3.73
N ARG A 218 -21.03 4.43 3.72
CA ARG A 218 -21.84 4.95 2.62
C ARG A 218 -23.09 5.62 3.18
N ILE A 219 -23.33 6.86 2.78
CA ILE A 219 -24.56 7.58 3.10
C ILE A 219 -25.54 7.38 1.94
N VAL A 220 -26.79 7.04 2.27
CA VAL A 220 -27.91 6.90 1.35
C VAL A 220 -29.00 7.86 1.82
N ASN A 221 -29.60 8.57 0.86
CA ASN A 221 -30.71 9.50 1.07
C ASN A 221 -32.01 8.89 0.55
#